data_AF-A0A9P5Z9C2-F1
#
_entry.id   AF-A0A9P5Z9C2-F1
#
_cell.length_a   1.000
_cell.length_b   1.000
_cell.length_c   1.000
_cell.angle_alpha   90.00
_cell.angle_beta   90.00
_cell.angle_gamma   90.00
#
_symmetry.space_group_name_H-M   'P 1'
#
loop_
_entity.id
_entity.type
_entity.pdbx_description
1 polymer ?
#
loop_
_entity_poly.entity_id
_entity_poly.type
_entity_poly.pdbx_seq_one_letter_code
_entity_poly.pdbx_strand_id
1 'polypeptide(L)'
;MSCILLKQSGNVPPLFRLPDEILEEIVSELDQHRDLVAFALASRICATMVIPHHTQYRILRVRHTFPDMWAHLARRSDLARNIREVHICERSNTWAPDRYPVTLIDKTLDGALENAEESVRIRNICLALSHMHLLHTFTWSWENVRGQAWPTSNPGHEKSILTVISQRPQLRHVALHGKFAMFILGSQRDPESKTYPVWSLANLKSLSLRGEAWASSKNSLHLRHLLANCPDLESLEVPMEFNHLAECRLPNLKKVKLEMQAGVVDIGIDRSRSLFLENHPTIEELFWSPIGAPFIAQDALPNLKSLCTNQRFIAALEDADSGAHSIGLMTPPSTPLTTVIPISDEPIHAPPPIVRHIENLDIYGVARVALLHSKILHPDSLRRLRINSLEDPATLQEIAQTFPNIEWLSLCHPQYYNPDVYDRDAWLDVLPRFRKLEVFRGLGLWRASYNDRQKMHECILDLVEACPRLRVLDRINKYNEADEHNQIVITRNGDLVDYRYQKKPSRNPFDIMNGLFD
;
A
#
# COMPACT_ATOMS: atom_id res chain seq x y z
N MET A 1 -3.61 -42.43 11.39
CA MET A 1 -4.88 -43.05 11.81
C MET A 1 -5.98 -42.28 11.10
N SER A 2 -6.69 -42.89 10.14
CA SER A 2 -7.69 -42.20 9.33
C SER A 2 -8.84 -41.71 10.20
N CYS A 3 -9.43 -40.54 9.90
CA CYS A 3 -10.61 -40.02 10.63
C CYS A 3 -11.75 -41.03 10.72
N ILE A 4 -11.85 -41.93 9.74
CA ILE A 4 -12.81 -43.05 9.71
C ILE A 4 -12.66 -43.94 10.95
N LEU A 5 -11.43 -44.27 11.36
CA LEU A 5 -11.18 -45.10 12.56
C LEU A 5 -11.55 -44.36 13.86
N LEU A 6 -11.38 -43.04 13.89
CA LEU A 6 -11.80 -42.23 15.04
C LEU A 6 -13.32 -42.14 15.15
N LYS A 7 -14.04 -41.95 14.03
CA LYS A 7 -15.52 -41.93 13.98
C LYS A 7 -16.13 -43.24 14.47
N GLN A 8 -15.48 -44.38 14.24
CA GLN A 8 -15.96 -45.69 14.69
C GLN A 8 -15.81 -45.92 16.21
N SER A 9 -14.96 -45.16 16.90
CA SER A 9 -14.67 -45.39 18.33
C SER A 9 -15.75 -44.90 19.31
N GLY A 10 -16.84 -44.27 18.84
CA GLY A 10 -17.93 -43.75 19.68
C GLY A 10 -17.59 -42.52 20.53
N ASN A 11 -16.30 -42.25 20.74
CA ASN A 11 -15.78 -41.16 21.60
C ASN A 11 -15.58 -39.83 20.86
N VAL A 12 -16.23 -39.63 19.71
CA VAL A 12 -16.09 -38.40 18.93
C VAL A 12 -17.04 -37.32 19.46
N PRO A 13 -16.55 -36.07 19.70
CA PRO A 13 -17.38 -34.95 20.09
C PRO A 13 -18.60 -34.75 19.16
N PRO A 14 -19.75 -34.30 19.66
CA PRO A 14 -20.98 -34.19 18.86
C PRO A 14 -20.81 -33.45 17.53
N LEU A 15 -19.99 -32.39 17.50
CA LEU A 15 -19.71 -31.62 16.28
C LEU A 15 -19.16 -32.50 15.15
N PHE A 16 -18.17 -33.36 15.41
CA PHE A 16 -17.56 -34.19 14.36
C PHE A 16 -18.36 -35.47 14.03
N ARG A 17 -19.58 -35.59 14.57
CA ARG A 17 -20.56 -36.60 14.14
C ARG A 17 -21.41 -36.10 12.97
N LEU A 18 -21.32 -34.81 12.64
CA LEU A 18 -21.97 -34.24 11.47
C LEU A 18 -21.39 -34.85 10.17
N PRO A 19 -22.17 -34.85 9.07
CA PRO A 19 -21.65 -35.18 7.74
C PRO A 19 -20.46 -34.30 7.36
N ASP A 20 -19.54 -34.85 6.58
CA ASP A 20 -18.29 -34.16 6.24
C ASP A 20 -18.56 -32.88 5.42
N GLU A 21 -19.62 -32.86 4.62
CA GLU A 21 -20.06 -31.70 3.85
C GLU A 21 -20.47 -30.53 4.76
N ILE A 22 -21.13 -30.82 5.88
CA ILE A 22 -21.54 -29.80 6.86
C ILE A 22 -20.33 -29.28 7.61
N LEU A 23 -19.38 -30.15 7.94
CA LEU A 23 -18.13 -29.75 8.58
C LEU A 23 -17.29 -28.87 7.65
N GLU A 24 -17.19 -29.24 6.38
CA GLU A 24 -16.50 -28.43 5.36
C GLU A 24 -17.17 -27.07 5.17
N GLU A 25 -18.51 -27.01 5.18
CA GLU A 25 -19.24 -25.75 5.10
C GLU A 25 -18.96 -24.86 6.31
N ILE A 26 -19.03 -25.41 7.54
CA ILE A 26 -18.67 -24.68 8.77
C ILE A 26 -17.24 -24.14 8.72
N VAL A 27 -16.28 -24.95 8.26
CA VAL A 27 -14.90 -24.52 8.12
C VAL A 27 -14.75 -23.49 6.99
N SER A 28 -15.57 -23.57 5.94
CA SER A 28 -15.56 -22.61 4.84
C SER A 28 -15.99 -21.21 5.30
N GLU A 29 -16.86 -21.09 6.30
CA GLU A 29 -17.27 -19.82 6.92
C GLU A 29 -16.16 -19.14 7.75
N LEU A 30 -15.07 -19.84 8.06
CA LEU A 30 -13.91 -19.23 8.72
C LEU A 30 -13.10 -18.42 7.70
N ASP A 31 -13.39 -17.13 7.61
CA ASP A 31 -12.78 -16.23 6.63
C ASP A 31 -11.28 -16.01 6.84
N GLN A 32 -10.86 -15.72 8.07
CA GLN A 32 -9.46 -15.39 8.32
C GLN A 32 -8.57 -16.63 8.34
N HIS A 33 -7.42 -16.53 7.67
CA HIS A 33 -6.43 -17.62 7.69
C HIS A 33 -5.95 -17.96 9.11
N ARG A 34 -5.84 -16.95 9.99
CA ARG A 34 -5.45 -17.14 11.40
C ARG A 34 -6.45 -18.01 12.15
N ASP A 35 -7.75 -17.83 11.91
CA ASP A 35 -8.82 -18.58 12.58
C ASP A 35 -8.82 -20.04 12.13
N LEU A 36 -8.55 -20.29 10.84
CA LEU A 36 -8.35 -21.65 10.32
C LEU A 36 -7.14 -22.35 10.95
N VAL A 37 -6.03 -21.61 11.13
CA VAL A 37 -4.85 -22.16 11.80
C VAL A 37 -5.16 -22.45 13.27
N ALA A 38 -5.82 -21.53 13.97
CA ALA A 38 -6.24 -21.76 15.36
C ALA A 38 -7.18 -22.96 15.47
N PHE A 39 -8.16 -23.09 14.57
CA PHE A 39 -9.07 -24.23 14.52
C PHE A 39 -8.33 -25.53 14.23
N ALA A 40 -7.40 -25.54 13.26
CA ALA A 40 -6.56 -26.69 12.95
C ALA A 40 -5.68 -27.12 14.14
N LEU A 41 -5.17 -26.16 14.92
CA LEU A 41 -4.33 -26.44 16.09
C LEU A 41 -5.12 -26.98 17.30
N ALA A 42 -6.44 -26.81 17.33
CA ALA A 42 -7.28 -27.29 18.43
C ALA A 42 -7.31 -28.83 18.54
N SER A 43 -7.22 -29.57 17.42
CA SER A 43 -7.14 -31.03 17.43
C SER A 43 -6.62 -31.60 16.11
N ARG A 44 -6.16 -32.86 16.14
CA ARG A 44 -5.76 -33.58 14.90
C ARG A 44 -6.92 -33.75 13.91
N ILE A 45 -8.15 -33.90 14.39
CA ILE A 45 -9.34 -34.02 13.53
C ILE A 45 -9.56 -32.69 12.79
N CYS A 46 -9.51 -31.56 13.50
CA CYS A 46 -9.59 -30.24 12.89
C CYS A 46 -8.50 -30.02 11.85
N ALA A 47 -7.25 -30.38 12.19
CA ALA A 47 -6.13 -30.26 11.27
C ALA A 47 -6.37 -31.03 9.95
N THR A 48 -6.93 -32.25 10.01
CA THR A 48 -7.21 -33.05 8.81
C THR A 48 -8.35 -32.50 7.95
N MET A 49 -9.30 -31.76 8.53
CA MET A 49 -10.35 -31.10 7.75
C MET A 49 -9.81 -29.84 7.06
N VAL A 50 -9.05 -29.03 7.80
CA VAL A 50 -8.53 -27.75 7.31
C VAL A 50 -7.38 -27.93 6.31
N ILE A 51 -6.50 -28.91 6.51
CA ILE A 51 -5.28 -29.10 5.72
C ILE A 51 -5.45 -30.37 4.85
N PRO A 52 -5.31 -30.26 3.51
CA PRO A 52 -4.91 -29.07 2.73
C PRO A 52 -6.08 -28.21 2.22
N HIS A 53 -7.34 -28.65 2.38
CA HIS A 53 -8.53 -28.15 1.66
C HIS A 53 -8.84 -26.64 1.85
N HIS A 54 -8.50 -26.06 3.00
CA HIS A 54 -8.77 -24.65 3.29
C HIS A 54 -7.50 -23.81 3.40
N THR A 55 -6.45 -24.29 4.08
CA THR A 55 -5.25 -23.47 4.35
C THR A 55 -4.49 -23.05 3.09
N GLN A 56 -4.44 -23.92 2.08
CA GLN A 56 -3.81 -23.61 0.79
C GLN A 56 -4.74 -22.83 -0.16
N TYR A 57 -6.05 -22.82 0.13
CA TYR A 57 -7.09 -22.27 -0.74
C TYR A 57 -7.75 -21.02 -0.16
N ARG A 58 -7.12 -20.28 0.76
CA ARG A 58 -7.64 -18.97 1.22
C ARG A 58 -7.09 -17.79 0.44
N ILE A 59 -5.78 -17.78 0.27
CA ILE A 59 -5.04 -16.70 -0.38
C ILE A 59 -4.26 -17.33 -1.52
N LEU A 60 -4.60 -16.95 -2.74
CA LEU A 60 -3.86 -17.31 -3.93
C LEU A 60 -2.95 -16.14 -4.29
N ARG A 61 -1.64 -16.34 -4.19
CA ARG A 61 -0.62 -15.38 -4.62
C ARG A 61 0.35 -16.05 -5.57
N VAL A 62 0.42 -15.53 -6.78
CA VAL A 62 1.21 -16.12 -7.85
C VAL A 62 1.98 -15.07 -8.64
N ARG A 63 3.27 -15.31 -8.81
CA ARG A 63 4.17 -14.49 -9.63
C ARG A 63 4.52 -15.10 -10.99
N HIS A 64 3.96 -16.27 -11.27
CA HIS A 64 4.14 -17.02 -12.51
C HIS A 64 2.77 -17.43 -13.05
N THR A 65 2.74 -17.90 -14.29
CA THR A 65 1.50 -18.25 -14.99
C THR A 65 0.82 -19.51 -14.45
N PHE A 66 1.58 -20.45 -13.84
CA PHE A 66 1.12 -21.69 -13.20
C PHE A 66 -0.13 -22.33 -13.85
N PRO A 67 -0.04 -22.77 -15.13
CA PRO A 67 -1.18 -23.30 -15.86
C PRO A 67 -1.86 -24.48 -15.14
N ASP A 68 -1.09 -25.40 -14.57
CA ASP A 68 -1.60 -26.58 -13.87
C ASP A 68 -2.46 -26.21 -12.66
N MET A 69 -2.06 -25.18 -11.92
CA MET A 69 -2.80 -24.71 -10.75
C MET A 69 -4.13 -24.07 -11.14
N TRP A 70 -4.18 -23.32 -12.23
CA TRP A 70 -5.44 -22.80 -12.75
C TRP A 70 -6.34 -23.89 -13.32
N ALA A 71 -5.78 -24.89 -14.01
CA ALA A 71 -6.54 -26.07 -14.47
C ALA A 71 -7.14 -26.84 -13.28
N HIS A 72 -6.36 -27.06 -12.22
CA HIS A 72 -6.82 -27.67 -10.98
C HIS A 72 -8.00 -26.89 -10.37
N LEU A 73 -7.87 -25.57 -10.21
CA LEU A 73 -8.92 -24.72 -9.64
C LEU A 73 -10.17 -24.62 -10.52
N ALA A 74 -10.00 -24.64 -11.84
CA ALA A 74 -11.10 -24.68 -12.79
C ALA A 74 -11.90 -25.99 -12.71
N ARG A 75 -11.22 -27.11 -12.42
CA ARG A 75 -11.82 -28.44 -12.28
C ARG A 75 -12.43 -28.68 -10.89
N ARG A 76 -11.82 -28.13 -9.84
CA ARG A 76 -12.19 -28.35 -8.43
C ARG A 76 -12.91 -27.13 -7.85
N SER A 77 -14.16 -26.93 -8.28
CA SER A 77 -15.02 -25.85 -7.80
C SER A 77 -15.24 -25.87 -6.28
N ASP A 78 -15.28 -27.07 -5.69
CA ASP A 78 -15.38 -27.35 -4.25
C ASP A 78 -14.22 -26.75 -3.44
N LEU A 79 -13.03 -26.65 -4.06
CA LEU A 79 -11.84 -26.05 -3.45
C LEU A 79 -11.68 -24.58 -3.83
N ALA A 80 -11.94 -24.22 -5.09
CA ALA A 80 -11.82 -22.85 -5.57
C ALA A 80 -12.75 -21.89 -4.82
N ARG A 81 -13.95 -22.34 -4.42
CA ARG A 81 -14.87 -21.54 -3.59
C ARG A 81 -14.30 -21.06 -2.25
N ASN A 82 -13.26 -21.71 -1.74
CA ASN A 82 -12.63 -21.33 -0.48
C ASN A 82 -11.68 -20.13 -0.61
N ILE A 83 -11.35 -19.72 -1.84
CA ILE A 83 -10.43 -18.60 -2.10
C ILE A 83 -11.13 -17.28 -1.83
N ARG A 84 -10.45 -16.41 -1.07
CA ARG A 84 -10.91 -15.10 -0.62
C ARG A 84 -10.11 -13.95 -1.23
N GLU A 85 -8.83 -14.22 -1.50
CA GLU A 85 -7.89 -13.27 -2.06
C GLU A 85 -7.14 -13.88 -3.25
N VAL A 86 -7.09 -13.15 -4.36
CA VAL A 86 -6.29 -13.50 -5.53
C VAL A 86 -5.33 -12.36 -5.83
N HIS A 87 -4.04 -12.67 -5.89
CA HIS A 87 -2.98 -11.75 -6.26
C HIS A 87 -2.15 -12.36 -7.39
N ILE A 88 -2.29 -11.78 -8.58
CA ILE A 88 -1.47 -12.09 -9.75
C ILE A 88 -0.45 -10.98 -9.88
N CYS A 89 0.81 -11.29 -9.60
CA CYS A 89 1.88 -10.31 -9.59
C CYS A 89 2.97 -10.68 -10.60
N GLU A 90 3.82 -9.72 -10.90
CA GLU A 90 5.08 -9.93 -11.61
C GLU A 90 6.14 -10.62 -10.74
N ARG A 91 7.17 -11.18 -11.39
CA ARG A 91 8.28 -11.88 -10.70
C ARG A 91 9.11 -10.98 -9.80
N SER A 92 9.24 -9.70 -10.15
CA SER A 92 9.95 -8.68 -9.38
C SER A 92 9.21 -8.28 -8.10
N ASN A 93 7.91 -8.56 -8.00
CA ASN A 93 7.17 -8.27 -6.79
C ASN A 93 7.61 -9.26 -5.68
N THR A 94 8.40 -8.74 -4.76
CA THR A 94 8.96 -9.50 -3.64
C THR A 94 8.28 -9.19 -2.32
N TRP A 95 7.17 -8.42 -2.37
CA TRP A 95 6.44 -7.98 -1.17
C TRP A 95 5.92 -9.14 -0.35
N ALA A 96 5.66 -10.29 -0.98
CA ALA A 96 5.27 -11.49 -0.27
C ALA A 96 5.62 -12.76 -1.06
N PRO A 97 5.85 -13.90 -0.39
CA PRO A 97 6.11 -15.16 -1.07
C PRO A 97 4.87 -15.67 -1.82
N ASP A 98 5.10 -16.46 -2.87
CA ASP A 98 4.02 -17.18 -3.55
C ASP A 98 3.28 -18.09 -2.57
N ARG A 99 1.97 -18.18 -2.78
CA ARG A 99 1.08 -19.02 -2.00
C ARG A 99 0.02 -19.58 -2.92
N TYR A 100 0.09 -20.88 -3.19
CA TYR A 100 -0.85 -21.55 -4.06
C TYR A 100 -0.96 -23.03 -3.64
N PRO A 101 -2.04 -23.72 -4.04
CA PRO A 101 -2.19 -25.13 -3.74
C PRO A 101 -1.11 -25.97 -4.40
N VAL A 102 -0.57 -26.94 -3.66
CA VAL A 102 0.45 -27.86 -4.18
C VAL A 102 0.13 -29.32 -3.88
N THR A 103 -0.65 -29.58 -2.83
CA THR A 103 -0.85 -30.94 -2.31
C THR A 103 -1.87 -31.75 -3.10
N LEU A 104 -2.93 -31.12 -3.58
CA LEU A 104 -4.04 -31.80 -4.28
C LEU A 104 -4.02 -31.63 -5.80
N ILE A 105 -2.95 -31.03 -6.36
CA ILE A 105 -2.80 -30.89 -7.81
C ILE A 105 -2.47 -32.27 -8.39
N ASP A 106 -3.28 -32.72 -9.35
CA ASP A 106 -3.03 -33.95 -10.09
C ASP A 106 -2.12 -33.63 -11.27
N LYS A 107 -0.84 -34.00 -11.17
CA LYS A 107 0.14 -33.72 -12.22
C LYS A 107 -0.21 -34.38 -13.57
N THR A 108 -1.00 -35.45 -13.58
CA THR A 108 -1.39 -36.14 -14.81
C THR A 108 -2.53 -35.43 -15.52
N LEU A 109 -3.53 -34.95 -14.78
CA LEU A 109 -4.69 -34.27 -15.33
C LEU A 109 -4.45 -32.77 -15.52
N ASP A 110 -3.86 -32.12 -14.52
CA ASP A 110 -3.69 -30.68 -14.49
C ASP A 110 -2.39 -30.25 -15.20
N GLY A 111 -1.38 -31.12 -15.24
CA GLY A 111 -0.07 -30.88 -15.88
C GLY A 111 -0.01 -31.08 -17.40
N ALA A 112 -1.16 -31.20 -18.07
CA ALA A 112 -1.21 -31.37 -19.52
C ALA A 112 -0.61 -30.15 -20.24
N LEU A 113 0.24 -30.37 -21.26
CA LEU A 113 0.93 -29.30 -21.99
C LEU A 113 -0.03 -28.27 -22.62
N GLU A 114 -1.23 -28.70 -23.01
CA GLU A 114 -2.29 -27.84 -23.53
C GLU A 114 -2.75 -26.76 -22.53
N ASN A 115 -2.66 -27.04 -21.22
CA ASN A 115 -2.99 -26.04 -20.20
C ASN A 115 -2.03 -24.85 -20.21
N ALA A 116 -0.82 -25.01 -20.77
CA ALA A 116 0.14 -23.93 -20.93
C ALA A 116 -0.20 -22.98 -22.10
N GLU A 117 -1.04 -23.42 -23.05
CA GLU A 117 -1.54 -22.57 -24.13
C GLU A 117 -2.32 -21.40 -23.53
N GLU A 118 -2.07 -20.18 -24.01
CA GLU A 118 -2.64 -18.99 -23.37
C GLU A 118 -4.16 -18.99 -23.37
N SER A 119 -4.81 -19.33 -24.49
CA SER A 119 -6.28 -19.36 -24.58
C SER A 119 -6.89 -20.32 -23.57
N VAL A 120 -6.30 -21.52 -23.42
CA VAL A 120 -6.73 -22.55 -22.46
C VAL A 120 -6.48 -22.08 -21.03
N ARG A 121 -5.30 -21.53 -20.75
CA ARG A 121 -4.94 -20.97 -19.44
C ARG A 121 -5.92 -19.87 -19.01
N ILE A 122 -6.25 -18.94 -19.91
CA ILE A 122 -7.17 -17.82 -19.64
C ILE A 122 -8.58 -18.34 -19.39
N ARG A 123 -9.03 -19.33 -20.16
CA ARG A 123 -10.30 -20.02 -19.91
C ARG A 123 -10.32 -20.67 -18.52
N ASN A 124 -9.24 -21.35 -18.14
CA ASN A 124 -9.10 -21.96 -16.81
C ASN A 124 -9.11 -20.91 -15.70
N ILE A 125 -8.40 -19.78 -15.87
CA ILE A 125 -8.47 -18.64 -14.93
C ILE A 125 -9.91 -18.14 -14.78
N CYS A 126 -10.61 -17.90 -15.88
CA CYS A 126 -12.00 -17.43 -15.85
C CYS A 126 -12.93 -18.42 -15.14
N LEU A 127 -12.81 -19.71 -15.45
CA LEU A 127 -13.62 -20.76 -14.83
C LEU A 127 -13.33 -20.87 -13.32
N ALA A 128 -12.06 -20.89 -12.94
CA ALA A 128 -11.64 -20.90 -11.53
C ALA A 128 -12.21 -19.70 -10.77
N LEU A 129 -12.02 -18.47 -11.28
CA LEU A 129 -12.54 -17.24 -10.68
C LEU A 129 -14.07 -17.25 -10.57
N SER A 130 -14.77 -17.89 -11.52
CA SER A 130 -16.23 -18.00 -11.47
C SER A 130 -16.73 -18.82 -10.28
N HIS A 131 -15.92 -19.76 -9.77
CA HIS A 131 -16.21 -20.56 -8.59
C HIS A 131 -15.92 -19.84 -7.26
N MET A 132 -15.11 -18.77 -7.30
CA MET A 132 -14.70 -17.98 -6.12
C MET A 132 -15.79 -16.95 -5.73
N HIS A 133 -16.94 -17.42 -5.27
CA HIS A 133 -18.09 -16.56 -4.93
C HIS A 133 -17.87 -15.71 -3.68
N LEU A 134 -16.90 -16.08 -2.83
CA LEU A 134 -16.51 -15.37 -1.61
C LEU A 134 -15.21 -14.54 -1.82
N LEU A 135 -14.81 -14.32 -3.07
CA LEU A 135 -13.66 -13.48 -3.40
C LEU A 135 -13.95 -12.03 -2.99
N HIS A 136 -13.16 -11.50 -2.06
CA HIS A 136 -13.26 -10.11 -1.62
C HIS A 136 -12.08 -9.24 -2.03
N THR A 137 -10.95 -9.84 -2.40
CA THR A 137 -9.75 -9.13 -2.84
C THR A 137 -9.22 -9.66 -4.16
N PHE A 138 -9.03 -8.77 -5.13
CA PHE A 138 -8.38 -9.09 -6.39
C PHE A 138 -7.27 -8.07 -6.70
N THR A 139 -6.05 -8.56 -6.88
CA THR A 139 -4.91 -7.76 -7.31
C THR A 139 -4.34 -8.35 -8.59
N TRP A 140 -4.15 -7.51 -9.60
CA TRP A 140 -3.42 -7.85 -10.81
C TRP A 140 -2.36 -6.77 -11.06
N SER A 141 -1.11 -7.09 -10.78
CA SER A 141 0.03 -6.18 -10.86
C SER A 141 1.05 -6.69 -11.86
N TRP A 142 1.35 -5.88 -12.86
CA TRP A 142 2.29 -6.13 -13.93
C TRP A 142 2.88 -4.81 -14.44
N GLU A 143 3.70 -4.22 -13.58
CA GLU A 143 4.46 -3.01 -13.85
C GLU A 143 5.57 -3.31 -14.87
N ASN A 144 5.92 -2.30 -15.67
CA ASN A 144 6.67 -2.46 -16.92
C ASN A 144 8.15 -2.83 -16.66
N VAL A 145 8.43 -4.06 -16.24
CA VAL A 145 9.79 -4.60 -16.19
C VAL A 145 10.27 -4.76 -17.63
N ARG A 146 11.30 -4.00 -18.01
CA ARG A 146 11.89 -4.08 -19.37
C ARG A 146 12.12 -5.54 -19.75
N GLY A 147 11.51 -5.96 -20.86
CA GLY A 147 11.66 -7.32 -21.40
C GLY A 147 10.67 -8.37 -20.86
N GLN A 148 9.76 -8.04 -19.94
CA GLN A 148 8.66 -8.93 -19.59
C GLN A 148 7.46 -8.74 -20.52
N ALA A 149 6.87 -9.85 -20.97
CA ALA A 149 5.64 -9.86 -21.76
C ALA A 149 4.48 -9.28 -20.95
N TRP A 150 3.43 -8.78 -21.62
CA TRP A 150 2.19 -8.33 -20.99
C TRP A 150 1.56 -9.47 -20.19
N PRO A 151 0.73 -9.18 -19.16
CA PRO A 151 0.09 -10.22 -18.36
C PRO A 151 -0.82 -11.13 -19.22
N THR A 152 -1.34 -10.58 -20.32
CA THR A 152 -2.01 -11.31 -21.42
C THR A 152 -1.51 -10.79 -22.76
N SER A 153 -1.38 -11.64 -23.77
CA SER A 153 -1.02 -11.22 -25.14
C SER A 153 -2.16 -10.55 -25.89
N ASN A 154 -3.41 -10.79 -25.48
CA ASN A 154 -4.62 -10.31 -26.15
C ASN A 154 -5.53 -9.50 -25.20
N PRO A 155 -5.94 -8.27 -25.56
CA PRO A 155 -6.96 -7.49 -24.86
C PRO A 155 -8.25 -8.25 -24.48
N GLY A 156 -8.68 -9.18 -25.33
CA GLY A 156 -9.86 -10.01 -25.08
C GLY A 156 -9.70 -10.92 -23.86
N HIS A 157 -8.48 -11.35 -23.56
CA HIS A 157 -8.18 -12.18 -22.38
C HIS A 157 -8.31 -11.36 -21.09
N GLU A 158 -7.74 -10.16 -21.06
CA GLU A 158 -7.91 -9.20 -19.96
C GLU A 158 -9.40 -8.91 -19.72
N LYS A 159 -10.14 -8.58 -20.79
CA LYS A 159 -11.58 -8.32 -20.70
C LYS A 159 -12.35 -9.52 -20.14
N SER A 160 -12.00 -10.74 -20.56
CA SER A 160 -12.68 -11.96 -20.08
C SER A 160 -12.49 -12.16 -18.58
N ILE A 161 -11.26 -12.02 -18.09
CA ILE A 161 -10.95 -12.16 -16.66
C ILE A 161 -11.68 -11.09 -15.85
N LEU A 162 -11.59 -9.82 -16.27
CA LEU A 162 -12.21 -8.71 -15.56
C LEU A 162 -13.74 -8.77 -15.60
N THR A 163 -14.34 -9.38 -16.62
CA THR A 163 -15.79 -9.65 -16.67
C THR A 163 -16.21 -10.61 -15.57
N VAL A 164 -15.45 -11.68 -15.33
CA VAL A 164 -15.76 -12.64 -14.25
C VAL A 164 -15.61 -11.97 -12.88
N ILE A 165 -14.56 -11.15 -12.71
CA ILE A 165 -14.28 -10.41 -11.48
C ILE A 165 -15.37 -9.38 -11.19
N SER A 166 -15.84 -8.62 -12.18
CA SER A 166 -16.85 -7.59 -11.97
C SER A 166 -18.22 -8.13 -11.56
N GLN A 167 -18.46 -9.42 -11.77
CA GLN A 167 -19.67 -10.12 -11.35
C GLN A 167 -19.60 -10.65 -9.91
N ARG A 168 -18.50 -10.44 -9.17
CA ARG A 168 -18.34 -10.93 -7.80
C ARG A 168 -18.97 -9.95 -6.80
N PRO A 169 -20.08 -10.31 -6.12
CA PRO A 169 -20.79 -9.37 -5.24
C PRO A 169 -20.05 -9.08 -3.93
N GLN A 170 -19.14 -9.95 -3.51
CA GLN A 170 -18.36 -9.80 -2.28
C GLN A 170 -17.04 -9.04 -2.50
N LEU A 171 -16.74 -8.63 -3.73
CA LEU A 171 -15.49 -7.96 -4.06
C LEU A 171 -15.45 -6.56 -3.45
N ARG A 172 -14.46 -6.32 -2.58
CA ARG A 172 -14.31 -5.06 -1.84
C ARG A 172 -12.99 -4.36 -2.15
N HIS A 173 -11.97 -5.09 -2.55
CA HIS A 173 -10.63 -4.56 -2.77
C HIS A 173 -10.13 -4.94 -4.16
N VAL A 174 -9.86 -3.94 -5.00
CA VAL A 174 -9.38 -4.15 -6.37
C VAL A 174 -8.14 -3.31 -6.62
N ALA A 175 -7.07 -3.97 -7.08
CA ALA A 175 -5.82 -3.32 -7.49
C ALA A 175 -5.44 -3.77 -8.91
N LEU A 176 -5.26 -2.82 -9.83
CA LEU A 176 -4.83 -3.05 -11.21
C LEU A 176 -3.63 -2.16 -11.51
N HIS A 177 -2.44 -2.75 -11.57
CA HIS A 177 -1.18 -2.02 -11.78
C HIS A 177 -0.49 -2.46 -13.07
N GLY A 178 -0.22 -1.55 -13.99
CA GLY A 178 0.46 -1.85 -15.25
C GLY A 178 -0.32 -1.41 -16.50
N LYS A 179 -0.09 -2.09 -17.62
CA LYS A 179 -0.66 -1.74 -18.93
C LYS A 179 -2.08 -2.29 -19.15
N PHE A 180 -2.96 -2.09 -18.19
CA PHE A 180 -4.39 -2.41 -18.33
C PHE A 180 -5.09 -1.34 -19.17
N ALA A 181 -6.30 -1.61 -19.66
CA ALA A 181 -7.19 -0.59 -20.22
C ALA A 181 -6.66 0.17 -21.45
N MET A 182 -5.55 -0.25 -22.07
CA MET A 182 -4.90 0.45 -23.21
C MET A 182 -5.74 0.48 -24.49
N PHE A 183 -6.74 -0.40 -24.59
CA PHE A 183 -7.62 -0.57 -25.76
C PHE A 183 -9.02 0.02 -25.55
N ILE A 184 -9.26 0.70 -24.42
CA ILE A 184 -10.57 1.26 -24.09
C ILE A 184 -10.92 2.39 -25.07
N LEU A 185 -12.18 2.39 -25.50
CA LEU A 185 -12.76 3.47 -26.27
C LEU A 185 -12.99 4.65 -25.32
N GLY A 186 -12.50 5.84 -25.68
CA GLY A 186 -12.74 7.03 -24.86
C GLY A 186 -14.24 7.35 -24.72
N SER A 187 -14.57 8.17 -23.72
CA SER A 187 -15.95 8.53 -23.34
C SER A 187 -16.88 8.96 -24.48
N GLN A 188 -16.37 9.55 -25.55
CA GLN A 188 -17.17 9.92 -26.73
C GLN A 188 -17.79 8.71 -27.45
N ARG A 189 -17.16 7.53 -27.37
CA ARG A 189 -17.61 6.28 -27.99
C ARG A 189 -18.22 5.29 -27.01
N ASP A 190 -17.98 5.48 -25.71
CA ASP A 190 -18.57 4.70 -24.62
C ASP A 190 -19.13 5.61 -23.52
N PRO A 191 -20.13 6.47 -23.82
CA PRO A 191 -20.59 7.48 -22.86
C PRO A 191 -21.11 6.86 -21.55
N GLU A 192 -21.62 5.64 -21.62
CA GLU A 192 -22.18 4.91 -20.48
C GLU A 192 -21.14 4.05 -19.74
N SER A 193 -19.88 4.02 -20.20
CA SER A 193 -18.80 3.26 -19.57
C SER A 193 -19.10 1.75 -19.48
N LYS A 194 -19.75 1.17 -20.49
CA LYS A 194 -20.19 -0.24 -20.49
C LYS A 194 -19.22 -1.19 -21.18
N THR A 195 -18.26 -0.68 -21.96
CA THR A 195 -17.45 -1.52 -22.84
C THR A 195 -16.35 -2.29 -22.11
N TYR A 196 -15.88 -1.76 -20.98
CA TYR A 196 -14.81 -2.35 -20.16
C TYR A 196 -15.33 -2.73 -18.77
N PRO A 197 -15.18 -4.01 -18.34
CA PRO A 197 -15.85 -4.52 -17.14
C PRO A 197 -15.49 -3.84 -15.82
N VAL A 198 -14.31 -3.22 -15.72
CA VAL A 198 -13.88 -2.55 -14.48
C VAL A 198 -14.79 -1.37 -14.15
N TRP A 199 -15.41 -0.73 -15.15
CA TRP A 199 -16.32 0.39 -14.95
C TRP A 199 -17.64 -0.01 -14.28
N SER A 200 -18.00 -1.30 -14.31
CA SER A 200 -19.20 -1.82 -13.65
C SER A 200 -18.94 -2.29 -12.21
N LEU A 201 -17.72 -2.14 -11.69
CA LEU A 201 -17.44 -2.43 -10.29
C LEU A 201 -18.20 -1.46 -9.39
N ALA A 202 -18.66 -1.97 -8.25
CA ALA A 202 -19.43 -1.23 -7.26
C ALA A 202 -19.09 -1.74 -5.86
N ASN A 203 -19.50 -1.00 -4.83
CA ASN A 203 -19.35 -1.40 -3.41
C ASN A 203 -17.89 -1.67 -2.98
N LEU A 204 -16.92 -1.05 -3.65
CA LEU A 204 -15.51 -1.18 -3.27
C LEU A 204 -15.22 -0.37 -2.01
N LYS A 205 -14.40 -0.94 -1.14
CA LYS A 205 -13.76 -0.27 0.01
C LYS A 205 -12.35 0.20 -0.31
N SER A 206 -11.66 -0.48 -1.24
CA SER A 206 -10.33 -0.07 -1.68
C SER A 206 -10.18 -0.23 -3.18
N LEU A 207 -9.69 0.82 -3.83
CA LEU A 207 -9.42 0.84 -5.26
C LEU A 207 -8.01 1.38 -5.49
N SER A 208 -7.19 0.63 -6.21
CA SER A 208 -5.84 1.04 -6.58
C SER A 208 -5.59 0.84 -8.08
N LEU A 209 -5.38 1.93 -8.80
CA LEU A 209 -5.20 1.94 -10.25
C LEU A 209 -3.85 2.61 -10.59
N ARG A 210 -2.93 1.82 -11.14
CA ARG A 210 -1.61 2.29 -11.60
C ARG A 210 -1.36 1.86 -13.05
N GLY A 211 -0.78 2.75 -13.85
CA GLY A 211 -0.58 2.59 -15.28
C GLY A 211 -1.02 3.78 -16.13
N GLU A 212 -0.32 4.00 -17.25
CA GLU A 212 -0.54 5.10 -18.19
C GLU A 212 -1.99 5.23 -18.68
N ALA A 213 -2.71 4.11 -18.86
CA ALA A 213 -4.09 4.13 -19.30
C ALA A 213 -5.02 4.86 -18.32
N TRP A 214 -4.80 4.68 -17.02
CA TRP A 214 -5.63 5.33 -16.00
C TRP A 214 -5.34 6.84 -15.91
N ALA A 215 -4.12 7.25 -16.23
CA ALA A 215 -3.71 8.66 -16.32
C ALA A 215 -4.26 9.35 -17.58
N SER A 216 -4.79 8.59 -18.54
CA SER A 216 -5.31 9.15 -19.78
C SER A 216 -6.61 9.94 -19.56
N SER A 217 -6.66 11.17 -20.07
CA SER A 217 -7.88 11.99 -20.10
C SER A 217 -9.05 11.33 -20.82
N LYS A 218 -8.81 10.35 -21.70
CA LYS A 218 -9.86 9.56 -22.37
C LYS A 218 -10.66 8.70 -21.39
N ASN A 219 -10.02 8.28 -20.30
CA ASN A 219 -10.58 7.37 -19.30
C ASN A 219 -11.10 8.09 -18.05
N SER A 220 -10.87 9.41 -17.92
CA SER A 220 -11.23 10.16 -16.71
C SER A 220 -12.74 10.10 -16.42
N LEU A 221 -13.61 10.23 -17.43
CA LEU A 221 -15.05 10.17 -17.20
C LEU A 221 -15.50 8.78 -16.71
N HIS A 222 -14.91 7.71 -17.26
CA HIS A 222 -15.19 6.35 -16.81
C HIS A 222 -14.75 6.13 -15.37
N LEU A 223 -13.57 6.62 -14.99
CA LEU A 223 -13.08 6.57 -13.61
C LEU A 223 -13.99 7.32 -12.65
N ARG A 224 -14.50 8.48 -13.05
CA ARG A 224 -15.50 9.20 -12.26
C ARG A 224 -16.77 8.37 -12.05
N HIS A 225 -17.31 7.73 -13.09
CA HIS A 225 -18.49 6.87 -12.96
C HIS A 225 -18.23 5.68 -12.04
N LEU A 226 -17.07 5.03 -12.16
CA LEU A 226 -16.64 3.95 -11.26
C LEU A 226 -16.63 4.42 -9.80
N LEU A 227 -16.03 5.58 -9.51
CA LEU A 227 -15.96 6.13 -8.16
C LEU A 227 -17.34 6.50 -7.62
N ALA A 228 -18.25 7.00 -8.46
CA ALA A 228 -19.63 7.28 -8.08
C ALA A 228 -20.42 6.01 -7.67
N ASN A 229 -20.04 4.85 -8.19
CA ASN A 229 -20.61 3.54 -7.81
C ASN A 229 -20.01 2.95 -6.53
N CYS A 230 -19.03 3.63 -5.92
CA CYS A 230 -18.32 3.17 -4.72
C CYS A 230 -18.39 4.22 -3.58
N PRO A 231 -19.58 4.52 -3.03
CA PRO A 231 -19.72 5.52 -1.97
C PRO A 231 -19.02 5.13 -0.65
N ASP A 232 -18.83 3.84 -0.43
CA ASP A 232 -18.17 3.28 0.77
C ASP A 232 -16.65 3.15 0.63
N LEU A 233 -16.04 3.82 -0.37
CA LEU A 233 -14.61 3.74 -0.60
C LEU A 233 -13.83 4.40 0.54
N GLU A 234 -12.99 3.61 1.20
CA GLU A 234 -12.14 4.04 2.33
C GLU A 234 -10.70 4.32 1.87
N SER A 235 -10.25 3.66 0.80
CA SER A 235 -8.89 3.78 0.26
C SER A 235 -8.88 3.95 -1.25
N LEU A 236 -8.21 5.00 -1.72
CA LEU A 236 -8.10 5.34 -3.13
C LEU A 236 -6.64 5.57 -3.51
N GLU A 237 -6.15 4.81 -4.48
CA GLU A 237 -4.91 5.06 -5.18
C GLU A 237 -5.20 5.23 -6.67
N VAL A 238 -4.91 6.41 -7.20
CA VAL A 238 -5.15 6.76 -8.60
C VAL A 238 -4.03 7.65 -9.13
N PRO A 239 -3.87 7.74 -10.46
CA PRO A 239 -2.93 8.67 -11.04
C PRO A 239 -3.27 10.10 -10.66
N MET A 240 -2.24 10.89 -10.37
CA MET A 240 -2.40 12.32 -10.08
C MET A 240 -3.05 13.05 -11.26
N GLU A 241 -2.87 12.56 -12.50
CA GLU A 241 -3.40 13.10 -13.75
C GLU A 241 -4.92 12.89 -13.95
N PHE A 242 -5.63 12.32 -12.98
CA PHE A 242 -7.07 12.07 -13.10
C PHE A 242 -7.91 13.37 -13.02
N ASN A 243 -8.22 13.98 -14.17
CA ASN A 243 -8.85 15.31 -14.28
C ASN A 243 -10.13 15.54 -13.44
N HIS A 244 -11.02 14.54 -13.32
CA HIS A 244 -12.31 14.69 -12.61
C HIS A 244 -12.26 14.35 -11.12
N LEU A 245 -11.07 14.18 -10.53
CA LEU A 245 -10.96 13.78 -9.12
C LEU A 245 -11.66 14.79 -8.18
N ALA A 246 -11.53 16.10 -8.42
CA ALA A 246 -12.19 17.14 -7.60
C ALA A 246 -13.73 17.05 -7.56
N GLU A 247 -14.34 16.45 -8.59
CA GLU A 247 -15.78 16.28 -8.70
C GLU A 247 -16.29 15.03 -7.98
N CYS A 248 -15.38 14.16 -7.54
CA CYS A 248 -15.73 12.95 -6.81
C CYS A 248 -16.19 13.30 -5.39
N ARG A 249 -17.10 12.50 -4.86
CA ARG A 249 -17.66 12.62 -3.50
C ARG A 249 -17.58 11.26 -2.83
N LEU A 250 -16.62 11.11 -1.93
CA LEU A 250 -16.29 9.84 -1.28
C LEU A 250 -16.32 10.05 0.24
N PRO A 251 -17.51 10.07 0.87
CA PRO A 251 -17.68 10.54 2.25
C PRO A 251 -16.92 9.73 3.30
N ASN A 252 -16.56 8.47 2.97
CA ASN A 252 -15.85 7.55 3.86
C ASN A 252 -14.34 7.47 3.55
N LEU A 253 -13.81 8.33 2.68
CA LEU A 253 -12.44 8.24 2.21
C LEU A 253 -11.44 8.61 3.31
N LYS A 254 -10.57 7.67 3.66
CA LYS A 254 -9.55 7.83 4.71
C LYS A 254 -8.13 7.81 4.19
N LYS A 255 -7.88 7.06 3.11
CA LYS A 255 -6.53 6.84 2.57
C LYS A 255 -6.49 7.27 1.11
N VAL A 256 -5.57 8.17 0.78
CA VAL A 256 -5.41 8.69 -0.58
C VAL A 256 -3.96 8.60 -1.03
N LYS A 257 -3.72 8.00 -2.19
CA LYS A 257 -2.43 8.04 -2.90
C LYS A 257 -2.59 8.60 -4.30
N LEU A 258 -1.86 9.67 -4.55
CA LEU A 258 -1.79 10.37 -5.82
C LEU A 258 -0.34 10.32 -6.31
N GLU A 259 -0.13 9.52 -7.34
CA GLU A 259 1.19 9.33 -7.93
C GLU A 259 1.17 9.76 -9.40
N MET A 260 2.19 10.51 -9.81
CA MET A 260 2.36 10.89 -11.22
C MET A 260 2.84 9.67 -12.02
N GLN A 261 2.18 9.36 -13.13
CA GLN A 261 2.44 8.12 -13.89
C GLN A 261 2.82 8.38 -15.34
N ALA A 262 2.17 9.32 -16.01
CA ALA A 262 2.44 9.67 -17.40
C ALA A 262 3.42 10.85 -17.54
N GLY A 263 3.62 11.61 -16.45
CA GLY A 263 4.50 12.79 -16.45
C GLY A 263 3.92 13.99 -17.23
N VAL A 264 2.64 13.91 -17.61
CA VAL A 264 1.94 15.03 -18.26
C VAL A 264 1.53 16.02 -17.18
N VAL A 265 2.14 17.20 -17.20
CA VAL A 265 1.89 18.25 -16.22
C VAL A 265 0.88 19.24 -16.80
N ASP A 266 -0.32 19.27 -16.21
CA ASP A 266 -1.27 20.37 -16.40
C ASP A 266 -1.04 21.41 -15.29
N ILE A 267 -0.97 22.69 -15.65
CA ILE A 267 -0.80 23.82 -14.73
C ILE A 267 -1.92 23.86 -13.68
N GLY A 268 -3.11 23.32 -14.01
CA GLY A 268 -4.26 23.27 -13.10
C GLY A 268 -4.34 22.04 -12.18
N ILE A 269 -3.40 21.09 -12.29
CA ILE A 269 -3.53 19.79 -11.62
C ILE A 269 -3.58 19.93 -10.10
N ASP A 270 -2.65 20.69 -9.51
CA ASP A 270 -2.54 20.83 -8.05
C ASP A 270 -3.77 21.54 -7.48
N ARG A 271 -4.33 22.53 -8.18
CA ARG A 271 -5.57 23.21 -7.77
C ARG A 271 -6.74 22.24 -7.69
N SER A 272 -6.87 21.35 -8.68
CA SER A 272 -7.90 20.31 -8.69
C SER A 272 -7.69 19.32 -7.53
N ARG A 273 -6.44 18.94 -7.21
CA ARG A 273 -6.13 18.07 -6.07
C ARG A 273 -6.39 18.73 -4.73
N SER A 274 -6.04 20.00 -4.57
CA SER A 274 -6.37 20.79 -3.40
C SER A 274 -7.88 20.80 -3.12
N LEU A 275 -8.68 21.16 -4.13
CA LEU A 275 -10.14 21.16 -3.99
C LEU A 275 -10.68 19.77 -3.65
N PHE A 276 -10.08 18.70 -4.20
CA PHE A 276 -10.42 17.35 -3.80
C PHE A 276 -10.16 17.12 -2.31
N LEU A 277 -8.97 17.45 -1.81
CA LEU A 277 -8.62 17.25 -0.40
C LEU A 277 -9.50 18.06 0.56
N GLU A 278 -9.84 19.29 0.20
CA GLU A 278 -10.77 20.15 0.95
C GLU A 278 -12.17 19.53 1.06
N ASN A 279 -12.64 18.86 0.01
CA ASN A 279 -13.93 18.18 0.02
C ASN A 279 -13.93 16.85 0.80
N HIS A 280 -12.79 16.39 1.32
CA HIS A 280 -12.65 15.09 1.99
C HIS A 280 -11.90 15.23 3.35
N PRO A 281 -12.53 15.86 4.36
CA PRO A 281 -11.90 16.08 5.67
C PRO A 281 -11.66 14.79 6.48
N THR A 282 -12.22 13.65 6.05
CA THR A 282 -12.05 12.33 6.68
C THR A 282 -10.70 11.68 6.37
N ILE A 283 -9.89 12.27 5.49
CA ILE A 283 -8.57 11.71 5.12
C ILE A 283 -7.65 11.69 6.34
N GLU A 284 -7.15 10.49 6.65
CA GLU A 284 -6.21 10.19 7.72
C GLU A 284 -4.80 9.93 7.18
N GLU A 285 -4.69 9.40 5.96
CA GLU A 285 -3.41 9.04 5.34
C GLU A 285 -3.34 9.60 3.91
N LEU A 286 -2.29 10.38 3.62
CA LEU A 286 -2.10 11.04 2.33
C LEU A 286 -0.70 10.77 1.78
N PHE A 287 -0.64 10.22 0.57
CA PHE A 287 0.54 10.20 -0.28
C PHE A 287 0.29 11.12 -1.47
N TRP A 288 0.94 12.28 -1.50
CA TRP A 288 0.88 13.21 -2.64
C TRP A 288 2.08 14.14 -2.62
N SER A 289 2.76 14.25 -3.77
CA SER A 289 3.86 15.20 -3.97
C SER A 289 3.48 16.21 -5.07
N PRO A 290 2.99 17.42 -4.71
CA PRO A 290 2.54 18.41 -5.69
C PRO A 290 3.68 18.88 -6.60
N ILE A 291 3.34 19.26 -7.84
CA ILE A 291 4.32 19.72 -8.84
C ILE A 291 4.62 21.21 -8.67
N GLY A 292 3.63 22.00 -8.27
CA GLY A 292 3.69 23.43 -7.97
C GLY A 292 3.51 23.72 -6.48
N ALA A 293 3.08 24.93 -6.17
CA ALA A 293 2.66 25.35 -4.84
C ALA A 293 1.14 25.19 -4.74
N PRO A 294 0.64 24.09 -4.14
CA PRO A 294 -0.80 23.93 -3.99
C PRO A 294 -1.34 24.99 -3.02
N PHE A 295 -2.58 25.41 -3.23
CA PHE A 295 -3.33 26.18 -2.24
C PHE A 295 -4.14 25.19 -1.40
N ILE A 296 -4.03 25.21 -0.08
CA ILE A 296 -4.80 24.32 0.79
C ILE A 296 -5.46 25.19 1.85
N ALA A 297 -6.78 25.09 1.99
CA ALA A 297 -7.49 25.78 3.06
C ALA A 297 -6.92 25.39 4.44
N GLN A 298 -6.84 26.38 5.35
CA GLN A 298 -6.25 26.20 6.67
C GLN A 298 -6.90 25.06 7.48
N ASP A 299 -8.20 24.84 7.27
CA ASP A 299 -9.04 23.82 7.90
C ASP A 299 -9.15 22.50 7.13
N ALA A 300 -8.46 22.37 5.99
CA ALA A 300 -8.40 21.13 5.26
C ALA A 300 -7.66 20.03 6.05
N LEU A 301 -8.11 18.78 5.88
CA LEU A 301 -7.46 17.57 6.41
C LEU A 301 -7.25 17.61 7.95
N PRO A 302 -8.29 17.87 8.75
CA PRO A 302 -8.16 17.94 10.21
C PRO A 302 -7.77 16.59 10.85
N ASN A 303 -8.06 15.47 10.18
CA ASN A 303 -7.81 14.11 10.68
C ASN A 303 -6.48 13.51 10.20
N LEU A 304 -5.62 14.29 9.53
CA LEU A 304 -4.39 13.79 8.92
C LEU A 304 -3.41 13.27 9.97
N LYS A 305 -3.11 11.96 9.92
CA LYS A 305 -2.16 11.26 10.79
C LYS A 305 -0.91 10.82 10.06
N SER A 306 -1.01 10.49 8.77
CA SER A 306 0.13 10.00 7.99
C SER A 306 0.28 10.80 6.71
N LEU A 307 1.48 11.30 6.44
CA LEU A 307 1.77 12.16 5.31
C LEU A 307 3.07 11.73 4.61
N CYS A 308 2.96 11.45 3.31
CA CYS A 308 4.07 11.26 2.41
C CYS A 308 4.01 12.31 1.30
N THR A 309 4.94 13.26 1.29
CA THR A 309 4.83 14.46 0.45
C THR A 309 6.19 15.11 0.15
N ASN A 310 6.18 16.30 -0.45
CA ASN A 310 7.36 17.15 -0.62
C ASN A 310 7.23 18.44 0.19
N GLN A 311 8.31 19.23 0.25
CA GLN A 311 8.35 20.48 1.04
C GLN A 311 7.27 21.50 0.64
N ARG A 312 6.81 21.49 -0.62
CA ARG A 312 5.84 22.48 -1.11
C ARG A 312 4.46 22.28 -0.48
N PHE A 313 4.07 21.04 -0.24
CA PHE A 313 2.81 20.76 0.45
C PHE A 313 2.86 21.15 1.93
N ILE A 314 4.00 20.92 2.60
CA ILE A 314 4.19 21.34 3.99
C ILE A 314 4.08 22.87 4.11
N ALA A 315 4.73 23.62 3.21
CA ALA A 315 4.62 25.07 3.17
C ALA A 315 3.17 25.54 2.93
N ALA A 316 2.43 24.88 2.04
CA ALA A 316 1.03 25.17 1.78
C ALA A 316 0.10 24.88 2.98
N LEU A 317 0.44 23.90 3.82
CA LEU A 317 -0.30 23.62 5.05
C LEU A 317 0.00 24.64 6.17
N GLU A 318 1.20 25.24 6.16
CA GLU A 318 1.63 26.24 7.14
C GLU A 318 1.09 27.63 6.85
N ASP A 319 1.02 28.00 5.59
CA ASP A 319 0.60 29.31 5.12
C ASP A 319 -0.43 29.17 3.99
N ALA A 320 -1.71 29.32 4.33
CA ALA A 320 -2.79 29.28 3.37
C ALA A 320 -2.67 30.42 2.33
N ASP A 321 -2.06 31.56 2.70
CA ASP A 321 -1.95 32.74 1.83
C ASP A 321 -0.79 32.62 0.84
N SER A 322 0.22 31.80 1.14
CA SER A 322 1.38 31.54 0.26
C SER A 322 0.98 31.07 -1.15
N GLY A 323 -0.14 30.34 -1.29
CA GLY A 323 -0.66 29.89 -2.58
C GLY A 323 -1.39 30.98 -3.37
N ALA A 324 -2.01 31.95 -2.70
CA ALA A 324 -2.90 32.94 -3.33
C ALA A 324 -2.13 33.97 -4.19
N HIS A 325 -0.90 34.31 -3.80
CA HIS A 325 -0.09 35.33 -4.47
C HIS A 325 0.53 34.88 -5.81
N SER A 326 0.53 33.57 -6.10
CA SER A 326 1.17 33.03 -7.30
C SER A 326 0.27 33.08 -8.55
N ILE A 327 -1.04 33.32 -8.41
CA ILE A 327 -2.01 33.37 -9.53
C ILE A 327 -2.37 34.81 -9.89
N GLY A 328 -1.41 35.72 -9.83
CA GLY A 328 -1.53 37.09 -10.32
C GLY A 328 -1.48 37.20 -11.86
N LEU A 329 -2.17 36.32 -12.60
CA LEU A 329 -2.23 36.38 -14.07
C LEU A 329 -3.65 36.68 -14.56
N MET A 330 -3.81 37.95 -14.92
CA MET A 330 -4.79 38.51 -15.86
C MET A 330 -6.26 38.34 -15.49
N THR A 331 -6.73 39.04 -14.46
CA THR A 331 -8.11 39.51 -14.46
C THR A 331 -8.32 40.39 -15.70
N PRO A 332 -9.31 40.10 -16.57
CA PRO A 332 -9.60 40.94 -17.72
C PRO A 332 -9.97 42.37 -17.26
N PRO A 333 -9.54 43.41 -17.97
CA PRO A 333 -9.84 44.79 -17.59
C PRO A 333 -11.34 45.07 -17.70
N SER A 334 -11.88 45.66 -16.62
CA SER A 334 -12.98 46.64 -16.63
C SER A 334 -14.41 46.10 -16.82
N THR A 335 -15.09 45.84 -15.70
CA THR A 335 -16.54 46.06 -15.59
C THR A 335 -16.78 47.20 -14.59
N PRO A 336 -17.63 48.20 -14.88
CA PRO A 336 -17.71 49.43 -14.10
C PRO A 336 -18.32 49.24 -12.71
N LEU A 337 -17.82 50.07 -11.79
CA LEU A 337 -18.07 50.16 -10.36
C LEU A 337 -19.55 50.17 -9.98
N THR A 338 -19.98 49.16 -9.23
CA THR A 338 -21.21 49.21 -8.43
C THR A 338 -20.83 49.66 -7.01
N THR A 339 -21.62 50.58 -6.47
CA THR A 339 -21.51 51.30 -5.20
C THR A 339 -20.87 50.51 -4.06
N VAL A 340 -19.67 50.93 -3.64
CA VAL A 340 -18.95 50.37 -2.48
C VAL A 340 -19.69 50.75 -1.21
N ILE A 341 -20.28 49.76 -0.54
CA ILE A 341 -20.76 49.90 0.84
C ILE A 341 -19.51 50.01 1.73
N PRO A 342 -19.38 51.02 2.60
CA PRO A 342 -18.26 51.13 3.53
C PRO A 342 -18.23 49.90 4.43
N ILE A 343 -17.22 49.05 4.22
CA ILE A 343 -16.93 47.89 5.08
C ILE A 343 -16.39 48.46 6.39
N SER A 344 -16.98 48.05 7.52
CA SER A 344 -16.57 48.50 8.85
C SER A 344 -15.16 48.02 9.19
N ASP A 345 -14.30 48.93 9.68
CA ASP A 345 -12.88 48.71 10.03
C ASP A 345 -12.64 47.81 11.27
N GLU A 346 -13.57 46.92 11.63
CA GLU A 346 -13.29 46.00 12.75
C GLU A 346 -12.25 44.94 12.31
N PRO A 347 -11.12 44.81 13.03
CA PRO A 347 -10.09 43.83 12.69
C PRO A 347 -10.67 42.42 12.85
N ILE A 348 -10.89 41.74 11.72
CA ILE A 348 -11.31 40.33 11.70
C ILE A 348 -10.18 39.52 12.33
N HIS A 349 -10.40 38.99 13.54
CA HIS A 349 -9.46 38.11 14.21
C HIS A 349 -9.23 36.86 13.34
N ALA A 350 -7.97 36.62 12.95
CA ALA A 350 -7.61 35.43 12.19
C ALA A 350 -7.98 34.16 13.00
N PRO A 351 -8.59 33.14 12.38
CA PRO A 351 -8.91 31.90 13.05
C PRO A 351 -7.64 31.23 13.61
N PRO A 352 -7.71 30.57 14.77
CA PRO A 352 -6.56 29.93 15.38
C PRO A 352 -5.99 28.84 14.44
N PRO A 353 -4.66 28.70 14.37
CA PRO A 353 -4.03 27.68 13.53
C PRO A 353 -4.40 26.27 13.99
N ILE A 354 -4.74 25.42 13.04
CA ILE A 354 -5.04 24.02 13.28
C ILE A 354 -3.74 23.23 13.42
N VAL A 355 -3.50 22.72 14.63
CA VAL A 355 -2.38 21.82 14.91
C VAL A 355 -2.81 20.40 14.54
N ARG A 356 -2.06 19.77 13.63
CA ARG A 356 -2.36 18.41 13.17
C ARG A 356 -1.53 17.41 13.95
N HIS A 357 -2.16 16.33 14.41
CA HIS A 357 -1.48 15.24 15.13
C HIS A 357 -0.87 14.25 14.12
N ILE A 358 0.06 14.72 13.30
CA ILE A 358 0.76 13.86 12.34
C ILE A 358 1.68 12.91 13.11
N GLU A 359 1.43 11.62 12.94
CA GLU A 359 2.17 10.51 13.56
C GLU A 359 3.25 9.96 12.63
N ASN A 360 2.98 9.91 11.33
CA ASN A 360 3.88 9.34 10.32
C ASN A 360 4.20 10.37 9.24
N LEU A 361 5.48 10.61 8.98
CA LEU A 361 5.94 11.66 8.06
C LEU A 361 7.07 11.15 7.17
N ASP A 362 6.87 11.21 5.85
CA ASP A 362 7.90 11.07 4.83
C ASP A 362 7.90 12.34 3.99
N ILE A 363 9.04 13.02 3.90
CA ILE A 363 9.13 14.22 3.07
C ILE A 363 10.32 14.14 2.11
N TYR A 364 10.01 14.31 0.83
CA TYR A 364 10.99 14.41 -0.24
C TYR A 364 11.59 15.81 -0.27
N GLY A 365 12.93 15.87 -0.16
CA GLY A 365 13.72 17.08 -0.43
C GLY A 365 13.57 18.22 0.59
N VAL A 366 13.29 17.92 1.86
CA VAL A 366 13.16 18.97 2.89
C VAL A 366 14.51 19.55 3.28
N ALA A 367 14.62 20.88 3.20
CA ALA A 367 15.66 21.63 3.90
C ALA A 367 15.44 21.58 5.41
N ARG A 368 16.50 21.30 6.18
CA ARG A 368 16.57 21.24 7.65
C ARG A 368 15.59 22.15 8.40
N VAL A 369 15.56 23.42 8.00
CA VAL A 369 14.84 24.49 8.70
C VAL A 369 13.32 24.26 8.67
N ALA A 370 12.76 23.69 7.60
CA ALA A 370 11.30 23.58 7.47
C ALA A 370 10.70 22.57 8.46
N LEU A 371 11.38 21.45 8.73
CA LEU A 371 10.85 20.43 9.66
C LEU A 371 10.85 20.93 11.11
N LEU A 372 11.95 21.53 11.56
CA LEU A 372 12.14 21.97 12.95
C LEU A 372 11.30 23.19 13.33
N HIS A 373 10.95 24.03 12.35
CA HIS A 373 10.14 25.24 12.58
C HIS A 373 8.68 25.07 12.16
N SER A 374 8.28 23.83 11.83
CA SER A 374 6.94 23.58 11.34
C SER A 374 5.90 23.81 12.43
N LYS A 375 4.95 24.72 12.16
CA LYS A 375 3.86 25.05 13.10
C LYS A 375 2.71 24.06 13.07
N ILE A 376 2.63 23.25 12.00
CA ILE A 376 1.55 22.28 11.80
C ILE A 376 1.81 20.97 12.53
N LEU A 377 3.06 20.69 12.90
CA LEU A 377 3.48 19.46 13.57
C LEU A 377 3.46 19.63 15.08
N HIS A 378 2.74 18.78 15.78
CA HIS A 378 2.84 18.70 17.23
C HIS A 378 4.12 17.93 17.62
N PRO A 379 5.02 18.50 18.44
CA PRO A 379 6.27 17.84 18.87
C PRO A 379 6.08 16.41 19.41
N ASP A 380 5.00 16.20 20.18
CA ASP A 380 4.71 14.90 20.79
C ASP A 380 3.97 13.90 19.89
N SER A 381 3.40 14.31 18.74
CA SER A 381 2.62 13.38 17.92
C SER A 381 3.48 12.53 17.00
N LEU A 382 4.62 13.07 16.53
CA LEU A 382 5.45 12.41 15.53
C LEU A 382 6.12 11.16 16.10
N ARG A 383 5.82 10.01 15.50
CA ARG A 383 6.31 8.68 15.90
C ARG A 383 7.20 8.06 14.85
N ARG A 384 6.88 8.25 13.57
CA ARG A 384 7.60 7.64 12.46
C ARG A 384 8.04 8.69 11.47
N LEU A 385 9.34 8.77 11.25
CA LEU A 385 9.94 9.80 10.41
C LEU A 385 10.85 9.17 9.37
N ARG A 386 10.62 9.52 8.11
CA ARG A 386 11.54 9.26 7.00
C ARG A 386 12.12 10.55 6.47
N ILE A 387 13.44 10.59 6.39
CA ILE A 387 14.21 11.71 5.88
C ILE A 387 15.00 11.23 4.67
N ASN A 388 14.82 11.92 3.55
CA ASN A 388 15.47 11.56 2.28
C ASN A 388 16.81 12.26 2.06
N SER A 389 17.10 13.32 2.82
CA SER A 389 18.37 14.03 2.78
C SER A 389 18.72 14.56 4.17
N LEU A 390 19.95 14.30 4.61
CA LEU A 390 20.51 14.87 5.82
C LEU A 390 21.81 15.58 5.46
N GLU A 391 21.88 16.86 5.77
CA GLU A 391 23.05 17.70 5.48
C GLU A 391 24.12 17.56 6.57
N ASP A 392 23.71 17.54 7.85
CA ASP A 392 24.64 17.53 8.98
C ASP A 392 24.13 16.71 10.19
N PRO A 393 25.03 16.18 11.05
CA PRO A 393 24.67 15.43 12.26
C PRO A 393 23.92 16.23 13.33
N ALA A 394 24.18 17.54 13.44
CA ALA A 394 23.53 18.38 14.43
C ALA A 394 22.02 18.47 14.18
N THR A 395 21.59 18.42 12.91
CA THR A 395 20.18 18.36 12.51
C THR A 395 19.47 17.16 13.13
N LEU A 396 20.08 15.96 13.09
CA LEU A 396 19.47 14.79 13.70
C LEU A 396 19.37 14.91 15.23
N GLN A 397 20.36 15.55 15.86
CA GLN A 397 20.30 15.83 17.30
C GLN A 397 19.16 16.80 17.63
N GLU A 398 18.98 17.86 16.83
CA GLU A 398 17.86 18.81 16.97
C GLU A 398 16.51 18.10 16.75
N ILE A 399 16.41 17.22 15.75
CA ILE A 399 15.18 16.43 15.51
C ILE A 399 14.89 15.52 16.70
N ALA A 400 15.88 14.85 17.29
CA ALA A 400 15.70 14.01 18.47
C ALA A 400 15.21 14.80 19.69
N GLN A 401 15.65 16.06 19.83
CA GLN A 401 15.20 16.95 20.89
C GLN A 401 13.78 17.47 20.66
N THR A 402 13.47 17.88 19.43
CA THR A 402 12.16 18.42 19.06
C THR A 402 11.08 17.36 19.04
N PHE A 403 11.40 16.13 18.61
CA PHE A 403 10.43 15.04 18.46
C PHE A 403 10.84 13.82 19.32
N PRO A 404 10.69 13.91 20.65
CA PRO A 404 11.21 12.89 21.59
C PRO A 404 10.47 11.55 21.51
N ASN A 405 9.33 11.51 20.80
CA ASN A 405 8.47 10.33 20.70
C ASN A 405 8.72 9.46 19.45
N ILE A 406 9.73 9.77 18.64
CA ILE A 406 10.08 8.97 17.47
C ILE A 406 10.47 7.54 17.91
N GLU A 407 9.71 6.58 17.41
CA GLU A 407 9.90 5.12 17.58
C GLU A 407 10.43 4.46 16.30
N TRP A 408 10.25 5.11 15.14
CA TRP A 408 10.68 4.59 13.85
C TRP A 408 11.37 5.70 13.06
N LEU A 409 12.62 5.46 12.65
CA LEU A 409 13.42 6.42 11.90
C LEU A 409 13.99 5.77 10.63
N SER A 410 13.75 6.38 9.48
CA SER A 410 14.36 5.98 8.22
C SER A 410 15.19 7.09 7.61
N LEU A 411 16.46 6.83 7.40
CA LEU A 411 17.37 7.75 6.74
C LEU A 411 17.74 7.18 5.38
N CYS A 412 17.07 7.70 4.35
CA CYS A 412 17.41 7.37 2.98
C CYS A 412 18.66 8.17 2.60
N HIS A 413 19.68 7.46 2.15
CA HIS A 413 20.91 8.07 1.69
C HIS A 413 20.88 8.06 0.17
N PRO A 414 20.71 9.22 -0.50
CA PRO A 414 20.76 9.27 -1.95
C PRO A 414 22.13 8.77 -2.38
N GLN A 415 22.18 7.98 -3.47
CA GLN A 415 23.41 7.36 -3.96
C GLN A 415 24.53 8.36 -4.28
N TYR A 416 24.21 9.66 -4.32
CA TYR A 416 25.09 10.76 -4.68
C TYR A 416 25.70 11.53 -3.51
N TYR A 417 25.34 11.22 -2.26
CA TYR A 417 25.94 11.90 -1.11
C TYR A 417 27.23 11.22 -0.67
N ASN A 418 28.17 12.05 -0.22
CA ASN A 418 29.49 11.64 0.23
C ASN A 418 29.32 10.67 1.42
N PRO A 419 29.80 9.41 1.36
CA PRO A 419 29.71 8.45 2.46
C PRO A 419 30.44 8.91 3.74
N ASP A 420 31.22 9.98 3.67
CA ASP A 420 32.07 10.48 4.75
C ASP A 420 31.36 11.41 5.76
N VAL A 421 30.05 11.67 5.63
CA VAL A 421 29.38 12.66 6.53
C VAL A 421 29.21 12.12 7.96
N TYR A 422 29.08 10.80 8.14
CA TYR A 422 28.90 10.17 9.45
C TYR A 422 29.83 8.98 9.60
N ASP A 423 30.77 9.06 10.54
CA ASP A 423 31.50 7.89 11.01
C ASP A 423 30.63 7.08 11.99
N ARG A 424 31.17 5.94 12.44
CA ARG A 424 30.50 5.04 13.39
C ARG A 424 30.15 5.76 14.69
N ASP A 425 31.07 6.59 15.20
CA ASP A 425 30.93 7.24 16.50
C ASP A 425 29.84 8.33 16.46
N ALA A 426 29.69 9.04 15.35
CA ALA A 426 28.60 9.97 15.13
C ALA A 426 27.22 9.27 15.16
N TRP A 427 27.10 8.07 14.58
CA TRP A 427 25.87 7.27 14.69
C TRP A 427 25.58 6.82 16.12
N LEU A 428 26.62 6.39 16.84
CA LEU A 428 26.51 5.96 18.24
C LEU A 428 26.22 7.12 19.21
N ASP A 429 26.58 8.36 18.87
CA ASP A 429 26.16 9.54 19.64
C ASP A 429 24.71 9.96 19.35
N VAL A 430 24.28 9.90 18.08
CA VAL A 430 23.00 10.49 17.68
C VAL A 430 21.80 9.58 17.92
N LEU A 431 21.89 8.28 17.59
CA LEU A 431 20.75 7.36 17.67
C LEU A 431 20.20 7.16 19.09
N PRO A 432 21.04 7.04 20.14
CA PRO A 432 20.54 6.91 21.52
C PRO A 432 19.73 8.11 22.04
N ARG A 433 19.84 9.27 21.39
CA ARG A 433 19.04 10.46 21.73
C ARG A 433 17.56 10.25 21.43
N PHE A 434 17.23 9.38 20.47
CA PHE A 434 15.87 8.92 20.22
C PHE A 434 15.48 7.83 21.24
N ARG A 435 15.14 8.25 22.47
CA ARG A 435 14.90 7.34 23.62
C ARG A 435 13.81 6.29 23.39
N LYS A 436 12.92 6.51 22.43
CA LYS A 436 11.84 5.58 22.07
C LYS A 436 12.11 4.77 20.80
N LEU A 437 13.29 4.92 20.17
CA LEU A 437 13.61 4.28 18.90
C LEU A 437 13.53 2.75 19.01
N GLU A 438 12.61 2.18 18.25
CA GLU A 438 12.41 0.74 18.09
C GLU A 438 12.90 0.25 16.72
N VAL A 439 12.79 1.07 15.68
CA VAL A 439 13.15 0.68 14.31
C VAL A 439 14.03 1.76 13.69
N PHE A 440 15.19 1.33 13.19
CA PHE A 440 16.05 2.19 12.38
C PHE A 440 16.28 1.58 11.00
N ARG A 441 15.99 2.36 9.96
CA ARG A 441 16.15 2.00 8.55
C ARG A 441 17.16 2.94 7.90
N GLY A 442 18.03 2.40 7.07
CA GLY A 442 19.06 3.21 6.40
C GLY A 442 20.41 2.50 6.31
N LEU A 443 21.15 2.83 5.25
CA LEU A 443 22.45 2.22 4.96
C LEU A 443 23.64 3.02 5.52
N GLY A 444 23.40 4.22 6.05
CA GLY A 444 24.46 5.10 6.56
C GLY A 444 25.33 4.42 7.63
N LEU A 445 24.68 3.71 8.56
CA LEU A 445 25.34 2.94 9.62
C LEU A 445 26.32 1.90 9.09
N TRP A 446 25.92 1.20 8.02
CA TRP A 446 26.70 0.12 7.41
C TRP A 446 27.86 0.65 6.56
N ARG A 447 27.64 1.78 5.88
CA ARG A 447 28.69 2.49 5.14
C ARG A 447 29.76 3.03 6.07
N ALA A 448 29.39 3.55 7.24
CA ALA A 448 30.34 4.00 8.27
C ALA A 448 31.27 2.87 8.78
N SER A 449 30.83 1.62 8.62
CA SER A 449 31.63 0.42 8.93
C SER A 449 32.45 -0.08 7.72
N TYR A 450 32.51 0.65 6.61
CA TYR A 450 33.13 0.23 5.34
C TYR A 450 32.64 -1.12 4.82
N ASN A 451 31.39 -1.46 5.15
CA ASN A 451 30.80 -2.76 4.91
C ASN A 451 31.55 -3.97 5.52
N ASP A 452 32.41 -3.74 6.51
CA ASP A 452 33.12 -4.81 7.23
C ASP A 452 32.16 -5.51 8.21
N ARG A 453 32.02 -6.83 8.06
CA ARG A 453 31.04 -7.61 8.84
C ARG A 453 31.34 -7.65 10.33
N GLN A 454 32.62 -7.63 10.70
CA GLN A 454 33.03 -7.64 12.10
C GLN A 454 32.71 -6.29 12.73
N LYS A 455 33.05 -5.18 12.07
CA LYS A 455 32.70 -3.82 12.51
C LYS A 455 31.19 -3.60 12.58
N MET A 456 30.41 -4.16 11.64
CA MET A 456 28.95 -4.11 11.72
C MET A 456 28.42 -4.87 12.94
N HIS A 457 28.96 -6.05 13.22
CA HIS A 457 28.58 -6.83 14.39
C HIS A 457 28.84 -6.03 15.67
N GLU A 458 30.04 -5.48 15.82
CA GLU A 458 30.40 -4.61 16.95
C GLU A 458 29.47 -3.39 17.05
N CYS A 459 29.19 -2.73 15.93
CA CYS A 459 28.29 -1.58 15.88
C CYS A 459 26.85 -1.94 16.29
N ILE A 460 26.34 -3.13 15.92
CA ILE A 460 25.05 -3.63 16.39
C ILE A 460 25.06 -3.82 17.91
N LEU A 461 26.11 -4.41 18.46
CA LEU A 461 26.21 -4.63 19.91
C LEU A 461 26.20 -3.30 20.68
N ASP A 462 27.03 -2.34 20.26
CA ASP A 462 27.08 -1.01 20.88
C ASP A 462 25.72 -0.29 20.79
N LEU A 463 25.06 -0.35 19.63
CA LEU A 463 23.74 0.26 19.45
C LEU A 463 22.67 -0.39 20.32
N VAL A 464 22.72 -1.71 20.50
CA VAL A 464 21.73 -2.40 21.31
C VAL A 464 21.89 -2.06 22.79
N GLU A 465 23.13 -1.88 23.25
CA GLU A 465 23.44 -1.39 24.59
C GLU A 465 22.94 0.07 24.76
N ALA A 466 23.25 0.94 23.80
CA ALA A 466 22.91 2.35 23.88
C ALA A 466 21.41 2.66 23.63
N CYS A 467 20.72 1.84 22.83
CA CYS A 467 19.30 1.97 22.47
C CYS A 467 18.49 0.79 23.03
N PRO A 468 18.01 0.85 24.29
CA PRO A 468 17.40 -0.29 24.95
C PRO A 468 16.07 -0.76 24.32
N ARG A 469 15.43 0.09 23.51
CA ARG A 469 14.17 -0.23 22.81
C ARG A 469 14.35 -0.67 21.37
N LEU A 470 15.57 -0.62 20.82
CA LEU A 470 15.83 -0.94 19.42
C LEU A 470 15.54 -2.41 19.13
N ARG A 471 14.62 -2.68 18.22
CA ARG A 471 14.13 -4.01 17.85
C ARG A 471 14.49 -4.40 16.43
N VAL A 472 14.57 -3.45 15.51
CA VAL A 472 14.76 -3.74 14.08
C VAL A 472 15.79 -2.82 13.45
N LEU A 473 16.69 -3.43 12.69
CA LEU A 473 17.65 -2.75 11.81
C LEU A 473 17.52 -3.30 10.38
N ASP A 474 17.82 -2.46 9.39
CA ASP A 474 17.98 -2.95 8.02
C ASP A 474 19.21 -3.83 7.89
N ARG A 475 19.11 -4.86 7.05
CA ARG A 475 20.22 -5.73 6.71
C ARG A 475 20.83 -5.30 5.38
N ILE A 476 22.15 -5.48 5.23
CA ILE A 476 22.78 -5.50 3.91
C ILE A 476 22.95 -6.92 3.38
N ASN A 477 22.74 -7.10 2.08
CA ASN A 477 22.97 -8.36 1.39
C ASN A 477 24.48 -8.60 1.17
N LYS A 478 24.84 -9.73 0.55
CA LYS A 478 26.24 -10.09 0.27
C LYS A 478 26.96 -9.17 -0.74
N TYR A 479 26.21 -8.28 -1.40
CA TYR A 479 26.69 -7.29 -2.35
C TYR A 479 26.75 -5.87 -1.76
N ASN A 480 26.57 -5.74 -0.44
CA ASN A 480 26.54 -4.46 0.29
C ASN A 480 25.39 -3.53 -0.13
N GLU A 481 24.28 -4.11 -0.60
CA GLU A 481 23.05 -3.39 -0.91
C GLU A 481 21.99 -3.67 0.17
N ALA A 482 20.97 -2.82 0.27
CA ALA A 482 19.84 -3.07 1.18
C ALA A 482 19.20 -4.44 0.89
N ASP A 483 19.06 -5.27 1.91
CA ASP A 483 18.33 -6.53 1.81
C ASP A 483 16.82 -6.21 1.84
N GLU A 484 16.19 -6.29 0.67
CA GLU A 484 14.76 -6.06 0.52
C GLU A 484 13.90 -7.14 1.17
N HIS A 485 14.49 -8.30 1.49
CA HIS A 485 13.74 -9.48 1.94
C HIS A 485 13.93 -9.77 3.41
N ASN A 486 15.06 -9.38 3.99
CA ASN A 486 15.39 -9.67 5.37
C ASN A 486 15.74 -8.40 6.13
N GLN A 487 15.55 -8.49 7.44
CA GLN A 487 15.93 -7.48 8.40
C GLN A 487 16.63 -8.14 9.58
N ILE A 488 17.36 -7.34 10.34
CA ILE A 488 17.95 -7.75 11.60
C ILE A 488 16.91 -7.50 12.69
N VAL A 489 16.54 -8.55 13.42
CA VAL A 489 15.61 -8.47 14.54
C VAL A 489 16.37 -8.76 15.82
N ILE A 490 16.33 -7.80 16.74
CA ILE A 490 16.97 -7.85 18.05
C ILE A 490 15.95 -8.38 19.05
N THR A 491 16.32 -9.39 19.81
CA THR A 491 15.53 -9.99 20.88
C THR A 491 16.25 -9.86 22.20
N ARG A 492 15.52 -9.47 23.25
CA ARG A 492 16.04 -9.34 24.61
C ARG A 492 15.28 -10.32 25.52
N ASN A 493 16.01 -11.15 26.25
CA ASN A 493 15.45 -12.09 27.22
C ASN A 493 16.20 -11.96 28.55
N GLY A 494 15.71 -11.08 29.42
CA GLY A 494 16.47 -10.62 30.59
C GLY A 494 17.70 -9.83 30.15
N ASP A 495 18.87 -10.21 30.67
CA ASP A 495 20.16 -9.59 30.34
C ASP A 495 20.76 -10.12 29.03
N LEU A 496 20.20 -11.20 28.47
CA LEU A 496 20.68 -11.76 27.21
C LEU A 496 20.09 -10.99 26.02
N VAL A 497 20.99 -10.39 25.25
CA VAL A 497 20.70 -9.78 23.95
C VAL A 497 21.16 -10.73 22.85
N ASP A 498 20.26 -11.01 21.91
CA ASP A 498 20.58 -11.73 20.67
C ASP A 498 19.96 -11.00 19.47
N TYR A 499 20.51 -11.21 18.27
CA TYR A 499 19.89 -10.74 17.04
C TYR A 499 19.93 -11.82 15.97
N ARG A 500 18.89 -11.85 15.14
CA ARG A 500 18.74 -12.82 14.05
C ARG A 500 18.26 -12.17 12.78
N TYR A 501 18.53 -12.83 11.65
CA TYR A 501 17.95 -12.43 10.38
C TYR A 501 16.54 -12.99 10.26
N GLN A 502 15.57 -12.11 9.99
CA GLN A 502 14.19 -12.47 9.79
C GLN A 502 13.69 -11.90 8.47
N LYS A 503 12.83 -12.65 7.76
CA LYS A 503 12.15 -12.11 6.58
C LYS A 503 11.28 -10.92 6.96
N LYS A 504 11.30 -9.87 6.14
CA LYS A 504 10.39 -8.72 6.30
C LYS A 504 8.94 -9.21 6.21
N PRO A 505 8.01 -8.60 6.98
CA PRO A 505 6.60 -8.94 6.90
C PRO A 505 6.07 -8.71 5.49
N SER A 506 5.07 -9.50 5.09
CA SER A 506 4.43 -9.31 3.80
C SER A 506 3.68 -7.98 3.76
N ARG A 507 3.88 -7.18 2.72
CA ARG A 507 3.17 -5.91 2.56
C ARG A 507 1.75 -6.14 2.07
N ASN A 508 0.83 -5.31 2.57
CA ASN A 508 -0.53 -5.24 2.04
C ASN A 508 -0.50 -4.47 0.70
N PRO A 509 -1.00 -5.03 -0.42
CA PRO A 509 -1.02 -4.31 -1.70
C PRO A 509 -1.91 -3.06 -1.72
N PHE A 510 -2.76 -2.88 -0.69
CA PHE A 510 -3.59 -1.68 -0.50
C PHE A 510 -3.05 -0.74 0.57
N ASP A 511 -1.84 -1.00 1.09
CA ASP A 511 -1.17 -0.02 1.92
C ASP A 511 -0.67 1.13 1.05
N ILE A 512 -1.30 2.29 1.19
CA ILE A 512 -0.95 3.48 0.43
C ILE A 512 0.45 4.02 0.77
N MET A 513 1.01 3.62 1.91
CA MET A 513 2.39 3.93 2.27
C MET A 513 3.36 2.86 1.76
N ASN A 514 2.91 1.83 1.04
CA ASN A 514 3.74 0.76 0.46
C ASN A 514 4.63 0.04 1.50
N GLY A 515 4.15 -0.14 2.72
CA GLY A 515 4.89 -0.69 3.85
C GLY A 515 6.07 0.17 4.26
N LEU A 516 5.96 1.49 4.03
CA LEU A 516 7.05 2.41 4.32
C LEU A 516 7.37 2.45 5.81
N PHE A 517 6.35 2.41 6.65
CA PHE A 517 6.45 2.57 8.10
C PHE A 517 6.34 1.23 8.86
N ASP A 518 6.52 0.10 8.18
CA ASP A 518 6.41 -1.27 8.73
C ASP A 518 7.67 -1.78 9.47
#